data_AF-A0A661DHS5-F1
#
_entry.id   AF-A0A661DHS5-F1
#
_cell.length_a   1.000
_cell.length_b   1.000
_cell.length_c   1.000
_cell.angle_alpha   90.00
_cell.angle_beta   90.00
_cell.angle_gamma   90.00
#
_symmetry.space_group_name_H-M   'P 1'
#
loop_
_entity.id
_entity.type
_entity.pdbx_description
1 polymer ?
#
loop_
_entity_poly.entity_id
_entity_poly.type
_entity_poly.pdbx_seq_one_letter_code
_entity_poly.pdbx_strand_id
1 'polypeptide(L)'
;MAFQEFLVPKDPDSVVDYGRKWAEWLSDTDIIIASQWIITTTENPVTLVIESDGVNEGGQTTSFWVSGGLAGMTYKLTNRITTNDGRIEDRTGILRVQEK
;
A
#
# COMPACT_ATOMS: atom_id res chain seq x y z
N MET A 1 1.82 -13.50 5.71
CA MET A 1 1.10 -12.71 6.74
C MET A 1 -0.23 -12.27 6.11
N ALA A 2 -1.30 -12.09 6.89
CA ALA A 2 -2.57 -11.62 6.33
C ALA A 2 -2.65 -10.09 6.45
N PHE A 3 -2.62 -9.38 5.33
CA PHE A 3 -2.82 -7.93 5.24
C PHE A 3 -4.22 -7.63 4.68
N GLN A 4 -4.72 -6.42 4.89
CA GLN A 4 -6.02 -6.01 4.34
C GLN A 4 -5.90 -5.63 2.86
N GLU A 5 -6.93 -5.96 2.09
CA GLU A 5 -7.11 -5.44 0.75
C GLU A 5 -7.69 -4.02 0.82
N PHE A 6 -7.38 -3.19 -0.19
CA PHE A 6 -7.88 -1.81 -0.31
C PHE A 6 -9.42 -1.68 -0.34
N LEU A 7 -10.14 -2.78 -0.53
CA LEU A 7 -11.60 -2.83 -0.48
C LEU A 7 -12.16 -2.67 0.94
N VAL A 8 -11.35 -2.94 1.97
CA VAL A 8 -11.75 -2.79 3.37
C VAL A 8 -11.49 -1.34 3.81
N PRO A 9 -12.52 -0.56 4.17
CA PRO A 9 -12.32 0.81 4.65
C PRO A 9 -11.42 0.84 5.89
N LYS A 10 -10.57 1.86 5.97
CA LYS A 10 -9.80 2.17 7.18
C LYS A 10 -10.66 2.99 8.12
N ASP A 11 -10.54 2.70 9.41
CA ASP A 11 -11.05 3.58 10.46
C ASP A 11 -10.01 4.68 10.78
N PRO A 12 -10.39 5.97 10.89
CA PRO A 12 -9.47 7.07 11.19
C PRO A 12 -8.53 6.81 12.37
N ASP A 13 -9.07 6.27 13.46
CA ASP A 13 -8.38 6.11 14.75
C ASP A 13 -7.58 4.80 14.83
N SER A 14 -7.76 3.91 13.86
CA SER A 14 -7.06 2.62 13.81
C SER A 14 -5.71 2.70 13.11
N VAL A 15 -4.70 2.01 13.64
CA VAL A 15 -3.45 1.73 12.92
C VAL A 15 -3.55 0.33 12.32
N VAL A 16 -3.55 0.24 10.99
CA VAL A 16 -3.81 -1.01 10.27
C VAL A 16 -2.86 -1.18 9.09
N ASP A 17 -2.62 -2.43 8.72
CA ASP A 17 -1.79 -2.79 7.58
C ASP A 17 -2.64 -3.17 6.35
N TYR A 18 -2.17 -2.69 5.20
CA TYR A 18 -2.67 -3.07 3.90
C TYR A 18 -1.53 -3.65 3.08
N GLY A 19 -1.87 -4.40 2.05
CA GLY A 19 -0.87 -4.94 1.16
C GLY A 19 -1.39 -5.27 -0.23
N ARG A 20 -0.43 -5.64 -1.08
CA ARG A 20 -0.67 -5.99 -2.47
C ARG A 20 0.14 -7.22 -2.83
N LYS A 21 -0.55 -8.21 -3.41
CA LYS A 21 0.11 -9.36 -4.05
C LYS A 21 0.57 -8.98 -5.45
N TRP A 22 1.81 -9.33 -5.77
CA TRP A 22 2.45 -9.13 -7.06
C TRP A 22 2.76 -10.44 -7.78
N ALA A 23 2.54 -11.58 -7.13
CA ALA A 23 2.82 -12.92 -7.66
C ALA A 23 2.21 -13.18 -9.06
N GLU A 24 1.05 -12.62 -9.39
CA GLU A 24 0.43 -12.78 -10.72
C GLU A 24 1.10 -11.94 -11.82
N TRP A 25 1.87 -10.92 -11.44
CA TRP A 25 2.58 -10.05 -12.39
C TRP A 25 4.06 -10.40 -12.50
N LEU A 26 4.67 -10.83 -11.40
CA LEU A 26 6.04 -11.33 -11.39
C LEU A 26 6.11 -12.67 -12.12
N SER A 27 7.21 -12.90 -12.83
CA SER A 27 7.55 -14.26 -13.27
C SER A 27 8.03 -15.11 -12.09
N ASP A 28 8.01 -16.44 -12.24
CA ASP A 28 8.36 -17.40 -11.18
C ASP A 28 9.73 -17.17 -10.49
N THR A 29 10.66 -16.47 -11.15
CA THR A 29 12.00 -16.15 -10.62
C THR A 29 12.23 -14.68 -10.28
N ASP A 30 11.25 -13.81 -10.57
CA ASP A 30 11.36 -12.36 -10.35
C ASP A 30 10.81 -12.02 -8.96
N ILE A 31 11.57 -11.24 -8.21
CA ILE A 31 11.26 -10.86 -6.84
C ILE A 31 11.42 -9.36 -6.65
N ILE A 32 10.56 -8.78 -5.83
CA ILE A 32 10.68 -7.39 -5.42
C ILE A 32 11.86 -7.25 -4.46
N ILE A 33 12.79 -6.35 -4.78
CA ILE A 33 13.96 -6.02 -3.95
C ILE A 33 13.82 -4.67 -3.25
N ALA A 34 12.93 -3.81 -3.75
CA ALA A 34 12.59 -2.53 -3.12
C ALA A 34 11.11 -2.20 -3.36
N SER A 35 10.49 -1.58 -2.37
CA SER A 35 9.11 -1.10 -2.42
C SER A 35 9.02 0.21 -1.66
N GLN A 36 8.28 1.17 -2.21
CA GLN A 36 7.94 2.42 -1.55
C GLN A 36 6.45 2.72 -1.74
N TRP A 37 5.75 3.04 -0.66
CA TRP A 37 4.37 3.52 -0.69
C TRP A 37 4.32 5.03 -0.54
N ILE A 38 3.51 5.67 -1.38
CA ILE A 38 3.40 7.12 -1.46
C ILE A 38 1.92 7.50 -1.49
N ILE A 39 1.52 8.44 -0.64
CA ILE A 39 0.19 9.03 -0.72
C ILE A 39 0.18 10.04 -1.86
N THR A 40 -0.59 9.74 -2.91
CA THR A 40 -0.69 10.54 -4.15
C THR A 40 -2.05 11.25 -4.28
N THR A 41 -2.79 11.39 -3.16
CA THR A 41 -4.04 12.14 -3.12
C THR A 41 -3.80 13.65 -3.26
N THR A 42 -4.82 14.39 -3.68
CA THR A 42 -4.78 15.86 -3.80
C THR A 42 -5.36 16.60 -2.58
N GLU A 43 -5.65 15.88 -1.50
CA GLU A 43 -6.08 16.48 -0.23
C GLU A 43 -4.99 17.39 0.34
N ASN A 44 -5.39 18.52 0.94
CA ASN A 44 -4.48 19.44 1.60
C ASN A 44 -5.15 20.04 2.86
N PRO A 45 -4.60 19.83 4.07
CA PRO A 45 -3.43 19.00 4.36
C PRO A 45 -3.75 17.49 4.19
N VAL A 46 -2.76 16.69 3.82
CA VAL A 46 -2.93 15.23 3.83
C VAL A 46 -2.96 14.75 5.28
N THR A 47 -4.09 14.18 5.71
CA THR A 47 -4.30 13.71 7.09
C THR A 47 -3.95 12.23 7.31
N LEU A 48 -3.81 11.46 6.23
CA LEU A 48 -3.38 10.07 6.26
C LEU A 48 -1.85 9.99 6.35
N VAL A 49 -1.33 9.06 7.16
CA VAL A 49 0.12 8.89 7.37
C VAL A 49 0.52 7.44 7.11
N ILE A 50 1.56 7.25 6.29
CA ILE A 50 2.23 5.94 6.15
C ILE A 50 3.28 5.86 7.26
N GLU A 51 3.12 4.91 8.17
CA GLU A 51 4.02 4.72 9.32
C GLU A 51 5.25 3.90 8.92
N SER A 52 5.05 2.87 8.11
CA SER A 52 6.11 2.02 7.59
C SER A 52 5.62 1.26 6.37
N ASP A 53 6.56 0.81 5.54
CA ASP A 53 6.30 -0.10 4.44
C ASP A 53 7.39 -1.16 4.30
N GLY A 54 7.10 -2.18 3.50
CA GLY A 54 8.01 -3.28 3.32
C GLY A 54 7.65 -4.26 2.21
N VAL A 55 8.62 -5.13 1.93
CA VAL A 55 8.51 -6.27 1.03
C VAL A 55 8.41 -7.53 1.88
N ASN A 56 7.47 -8.41 1.55
CA ASN A 56 7.15 -9.61 2.31
C ASN A 56 7.14 -10.85 1.39
N GLU A 57 6.97 -12.02 2.01
CA GLU A 57 6.69 -13.29 1.31
C GLU A 57 7.71 -13.61 0.20
N GLY A 58 9.00 -13.35 0.50
CA GLY A 58 10.09 -13.62 -0.42
C GLY A 58 10.12 -12.71 -1.65
N GLY A 59 9.50 -11.52 -1.59
CA GLY A 59 9.50 -10.56 -2.70
C GLY A 59 8.26 -10.60 -3.58
N GLN A 60 7.21 -11.29 -3.15
CA GLN A 60 5.98 -11.43 -3.94
C GLN A 60 4.84 -10.52 -3.46
N THR A 61 5.00 -9.88 -2.31
CA THR A 61 3.97 -9.07 -1.67
C THR A 61 4.60 -7.80 -1.12
N THR A 62 3.91 -6.67 -1.22
CA THR A 62 4.27 -5.43 -0.51
C THR A 62 3.21 -5.11 0.52
N SER A 63 3.62 -4.51 1.63
CA SER A 63 2.69 -4.04 2.67
C SER A 63 3.07 -2.65 3.15
N PHE A 64 2.12 -1.97 3.78
CA PHE A 64 2.33 -0.72 4.48
C PHE A 64 1.39 -0.60 5.67
N TRP A 65 1.86 0.04 6.72
CA TRP A 65 1.09 0.44 7.88
C TRP A 65 0.65 1.88 7.73
N VAL A 66 -0.60 2.15 8.06
CA VAL A 66 -1.20 3.47 7.90
C VAL A 66 -2.00 3.87 9.13
N SER A 67 -1.89 5.14 9.49
CA SER A 67 -2.61 5.79 10.60
C SER A 67 -3.31 7.07 10.11
N GLY A 68 -4.20 7.62 10.94
CA GLY A 68 -4.91 8.86 10.65
C GLY A 68 -5.90 8.78 9.48
N GLY A 69 -6.02 9.87 8.72
CA GLY A 69 -7.04 10.04 7.68
C GLY A 69 -8.37 10.55 8.23
N LEU A 70 -9.20 11.14 7.37
CA LEU A 70 -10.49 11.71 7.73
C LEU A 70 -11.65 10.81 7.27
N ALA A 71 -12.63 10.57 8.15
CA ALA A 71 -13.83 9.81 7.80
C ALA A 71 -14.57 10.45 6.61
N GLY A 72 -15.01 9.61 5.67
CA GLY A 72 -15.64 10.03 4.42
C GLY A 72 -14.66 10.39 3.30
N MET A 73 -13.36 10.49 3.59
CA MET A 73 -12.34 10.77 2.56
C MET A 73 -11.85 9.50 1.87
N THR A 74 -11.28 9.72 0.69
CA THR A 74 -10.68 8.68 -0.14
C THR A 74 -9.28 9.11 -0.55
N TYR A 75 -8.30 8.27 -0.23
CA TYR A 75 -6.89 8.49 -0.49
C TYR A 75 -6.43 7.63 -1.65
N LYS A 76 -5.58 8.19 -2.50
CA LYS A 76 -4.82 7.44 -3.50
C LYS A 76 -3.46 7.10 -2.90
N LEU A 77 -3.10 5.83 -2.93
CA LEU A 77 -1.78 5.38 -2.54
C LEU A 77 -1.14 4.65 -3.71
N THR A 78 0.07 5.06 -4.06
CA THR A 78 0.85 4.45 -5.14
C THR A 78 2.00 3.66 -4.53
N ASN A 79 2.10 2.39 -4.91
CA ASN A 79 3.27 1.57 -4.62
C ASN A 79 4.20 1.56 -5.81
N ARG A 80 5.43 2.00 -5.61
CA ARG A 80 6.54 1.84 -6.53
C ARG A 80 7.37 0.64 -6.11
N ILE A 81 7.54 -0.33 -7.00
CA ILE A 81 8.43 -1.48 -6.77
C ILE A 81 9.62 -1.46 -7.71
N THR A 82 10.72 -2.06 -7.26
CA THR A 82 11.86 -2.45 -8.10
C THR A 82 12.13 -3.93 -7.90
N THR A 83 12.36 -4.66 -8.99
CA THR A 83 12.62 -6.11 -8.96
C THR A 83 14.09 -6.46 -9.18
N ASN A 84 14.47 -7.71 -8.88
CA ASN A 84 15.84 -8.20 -9.14
C ASN A 84 16.18 -8.28 -10.63
N ASP A 85 15.18 -8.41 -11.51
CA ASP A 85 15.35 -8.31 -12.96
C ASP A 85 15.48 -6.85 -13.45
N GLY A 86 15.47 -5.87 -12.54
CA GLY A 86 15.63 -4.44 -12.86
C GLY A 86 14.36 -3.75 -13.36
N ARG A 87 13.19 -4.40 -13.24
CA ARG A 87 11.90 -3.78 -13.58
C ARG A 87 11.49 -2.77 -12.52
N ILE A 88 10.87 -1.68 -12.94
CA ILE A 88 10.23 -0.70 -12.06
C ILE A 88 8.76 -0.59 -12.47
N GLU A 89 7.86 -0.71 -11.51
CA GLU A 89 6.42 -0.68 -11.74
C GLU A 89 5.71 0.14 -10.66
N ASP A 90 4.75 0.96 -11.06
CA ASP A 90 3.94 1.79 -10.17
C ASP A 90 2.48 1.33 -10.23
N ARG A 91 1.88 1.03 -9.07
CA ARG A 91 0.46 0.72 -9.02
C ARG A 91 -0.26 1.48 -7.93
N THR A 92 -1.36 2.11 -8.32
CA THR A 92 -2.19 2.93 -7.44
C THR A 92 -3.38 2.13 -6.92
N GLY A 93 -3.61 2.21 -5.61
CA GLY A 93 -4.81 1.75 -4.91
C GLY A 93 -5.62 2.93 -4.38
N ILE A 94 -6.91 2.68 -4.13
CA ILE A 94 -7.84 3.65 -3.55
C ILE A 94 -8.21 3.15 -2.16
N LEU A 95 -7.83 3.91 -1.13
CA LEU A 95 -8.17 3.62 0.27
C LEU A 95 -9.29 4.55 0.74
N ARG A 96 -10.40 3.97 1.17
CA ARG A 96 -11.52 4.72 1.77
C ARG A 96 -11.35 4.75 3.28
N VAL A 97 -11.63 5.89 3.89
CA VAL A 97 -11.63 6.04 5.35
C VAL A 97 -13.07 6.27 5.84
N GLN A 98 -13.51 5.46 6.80
CA GLN A 98 -14.88 5.45 7.36
C GLN A 98 -14.82 4.99 8.82
N GLU A 99 -15.66 5.58 9.68
CA GLU A 99 -15.85 5.09 11.05
C GLU A 99 -16.41 3.66 11.03
N LYS A 100 -15.91 2.81 11.93
CA LYS A 100 -16.35 1.42 12.08
C LYS A 100 -17.19 1.18 13.33
#